data_AF-A0A2P5CMH6-F1
#
_entry.id   AF-A0A2P5CMH6-F1
#
_cell.length_a   1.000
_cell.length_b   1.000
_cell.length_c   1.000
_cell.angle_alpha   90.00
_cell.angle_beta   90.00
_cell.angle_gamma   90.00
#
_symmetry.space_group_name_H-M   'P 1'
#
loop_
_entity.id
_entity.type
_entity.pdbx_description
1 polymer ?
#
loop_
_entity_poly.entity_id
_entity_poly.type
_entity_poly.pdbx_seq_one_letter_code
_entity_poly.pdbx_strand_id
1 'polypeptide(L)'
;MIELLYMVIVAEMALILTLIFKTPLRKLVIMSLDKIKRGRGPVMVKTVAMTVFVVLVFSLYSMAKIQNRTIEAGAVNPTDQVLMAKHMLEASLMGFLLFLSLMIDRLHHYIRELRLLRKTMEAAKKQNKGHEDGKNAEELTTLEQDMATLRGRIKKLESECETKTGDAKAAEAKVEALRKQSEGLLMEYDHLLEENQNLRNQLESIDQNLSQSDNKKSI
;
A
#
# COMPACT_ATOMS: atom_id res chain seq x y z
N MET A 1 51.66 -11.42 -28.01
CA MET A 1 50.76 -10.34 -27.54
C MET A 1 49.32 -10.59 -27.95
N ILE A 2 49.02 -10.73 -29.25
CA ILE A 2 47.64 -10.91 -29.77
C ILE A 2 46.89 -12.09 -29.11
N GLU A 3 47.53 -13.26 -28.94
CA GLU A 3 46.88 -14.43 -28.30
C GLU A 3 46.48 -14.16 -26.84
N LEU A 4 47.31 -13.45 -26.08
CA LEU A 4 47.00 -13.07 -24.70
C LEU A 4 45.82 -12.08 -24.67
N LEU A 5 45.81 -11.11 -25.58
CA LEU A 5 44.71 -10.15 -25.69
C LEU A 5 43.38 -10.87 -26.01
N TYR A 6 43.39 -11.86 -26.91
CA TYR A 6 42.21 -12.68 -27.18
C TYR A 6 41.76 -13.48 -25.95
N MET A 7 42.68 -14.10 -25.22
CA MET A 7 42.34 -14.85 -24.01
C MET A 7 41.67 -13.95 -22.95
N VAL A 8 42.22 -12.75 -22.76
CA VAL A 8 41.67 -11.75 -21.82
C VAL A 8 40.29 -11.28 -22.28
N ILE A 9 40.10 -11.00 -23.58
CA ILE A 9 38.77 -10.63 -24.12
C ILE A 9 37.76 -11.73 -23.88
N VAL A 10 38.11 -13.00 -24.17
CA VAL A 10 37.21 -14.13 -23.95
C VAL A 10 36.85 -14.26 -22.47
N ALA A 11 37.81 -14.06 -21.57
CA ALA A 11 37.56 -14.06 -20.13
C ALA A 11 36.65 -12.90 -19.69
N GLU A 12 36.86 -11.68 -20.20
CA GLU A 12 36.01 -10.52 -19.94
C GLU A 12 34.58 -10.75 -20.46
N MET A 13 34.44 -11.26 -21.68
CA MET A 13 33.14 -11.58 -22.27
C MET A 13 32.42 -12.67 -21.48
N ALA A 14 33.14 -13.70 -21.02
CA ALA A 14 32.57 -14.72 -20.13
C ALA A 14 32.13 -14.14 -18.78
N LEU A 15 32.89 -13.19 -18.21
CA LEU A 15 32.50 -12.47 -17.00
C LEU A 15 31.22 -11.65 -17.22
N ILE A 16 31.12 -10.92 -18.33
CA ILE A 16 29.93 -10.14 -18.69
C ILE A 16 28.72 -11.06 -18.90
N LEU A 17 28.89 -12.16 -19.63
CA LEU A 17 27.81 -13.12 -19.87
C LEU A 17 27.32 -13.73 -18.54
N THR A 18 28.23 -14.13 -17.66
CA THR A 18 27.89 -14.63 -16.31
C THR A 18 27.17 -13.58 -15.46
N LEU A 19 27.52 -12.30 -15.64
CA LEU A 19 26.85 -11.18 -14.99
C LEU A 19 25.48 -10.85 -15.58
N ILE A 20 25.18 -11.22 -16.83
CA ILE A 20 23.86 -11.00 -17.46
C ILE A 20 22.90 -12.13 -17.12
N PHE A 21 23.37 -13.38 -17.09
CA PHE A 21 22.52 -14.51 -16.73
C PHE A 21 22.12 -14.48 -15.24
N LYS A 22 20.89 -14.93 -14.94
CA LYS A 22 20.39 -15.12 -13.56
C LYS A 22 20.92 -16.45 -13.02
N THR A 23 22.24 -16.60 -12.91
CA THR A 23 22.88 -17.82 -12.39
C THR A 23 23.40 -17.62 -10.97
N PRO A 24 23.53 -18.68 -10.16
CA PRO A 24 24.15 -18.61 -8.83
C PRO A 24 25.60 -18.12 -8.88
N LEU A 25 26.28 -18.34 -10.01
CA LEU A 25 27.63 -17.84 -10.28
C LEU A 25 27.72 -16.31 -10.24
N ARG A 26 26.64 -15.60 -10.60
CA ARG A 26 26.56 -14.14 -10.45
C ARG A 26 26.89 -13.72 -9.02
N LYS A 27 26.41 -14.44 -8.00
CA LYS A 27 26.67 -14.09 -6.60
C LYS A 27 28.16 -14.24 -6.25
N LEU A 28 28.82 -15.28 -6.78
CA LEU A 28 30.26 -15.50 -6.62
C LEU A 28 31.07 -14.40 -7.32
N VAL A 29 30.78 -14.13 -8.60
CA VAL A 29 31.47 -13.11 -9.40
C VAL A 29 31.33 -11.73 -8.76
N ILE A 30 30.14 -11.40 -8.25
CA ILE A 30 29.97 -10.11 -7.56
C ILE A 30 30.79 -10.11 -6.25
N MET A 31 30.84 -11.20 -5.50
CA MET A 31 31.60 -11.27 -4.24
C MET A 31 33.12 -11.18 -4.45
N SER A 32 33.64 -11.76 -5.53
CA SER A 32 35.04 -11.61 -5.91
C SER A 32 35.36 -10.19 -6.40
N LEU A 33 34.50 -9.59 -7.23
CA LEU A 33 34.66 -8.19 -7.65
C LEU A 33 34.60 -7.22 -6.45
N ASP A 34 33.71 -7.46 -5.48
CA ASP A 34 33.58 -6.63 -4.27
C ASP A 34 34.88 -6.67 -3.45
N LYS A 35 35.49 -7.84 -3.29
CA LYS A 35 36.79 -7.98 -2.58
C LYS A 35 37.91 -7.21 -3.27
N ILE A 36 37.97 -7.27 -4.60
CA ILE A 36 39.01 -6.59 -5.40
C ILE A 36 38.84 -5.06 -5.36
N LYS A 37 37.60 -4.54 -5.34
CA LYS A 37 37.32 -3.10 -5.40
C LYS A 37 37.12 -2.40 -4.06
N ARG A 38 36.98 -3.12 -2.93
CA ARG A 38 36.74 -2.54 -1.60
C ARG A 38 37.97 -1.88 -0.94
N GLY A 39 39.18 -2.10 -1.48
CA GLY A 39 40.43 -1.49 -1.00
C GLY A 39 40.88 -0.26 -1.82
N ARG A 40 42.20 -0.10 -2.01
CA ARG A 40 42.85 0.90 -2.90
C ARG A 40 42.54 0.73 -4.40
N GLY A 41 41.72 -0.27 -4.75
CA GLY A 41 41.37 -0.67 -6.12
C GLY A 41 40.77 0.41 -7.01
N PRO A 42 39.88 1.31 -6.54
CA PRO A 42 39.29 2.34 -7.42
C PRO A 42 40.33 3.32 -7.95
N VAL A 43 41.36 3.64 -7.15
CA VAL A 43 42.45 4.53 -7.56
C VAL A 43 43.35 3.82 -8.55
N MET A 44 43.69 2.55 -8.29
CA MET A 44 44.57 1.78 -9.16
C MET A 44 43.94 1.45 -10.51
N VAL A 45 42.63 1.14 -10.55
CA VAL A 45 41.91 0.91 -11.82
C VAL A 45 41.87 2.20 -12.64
N LYS A 46 41.66 3.36 -12.01
CA LYS A 46 41.70 4.65 -12.71
C LYS A 46 43.08 4.97 -13.28
N THR A 47 44.16 4.73 -12.53
CA THR A 47 45.52 4.96 -13.03
C THR A 47 45.87 4.00 -14.15
N VAL A 48 45.53 2.71 -14.03
CA VAL A 48 45.80 1.71 -15.06
C VAL A 48 45.00 2.03 -16.34
N ALA A 49 43.71 2.34 -16.21
CA ALA A 49 42.89 2.74 -17.37
C ALA A 49 43.47 3.99 -18.08
N MET A 50 43.94 4.98 -17.31
CA MET A 50 44.60 6.17 -17.86
C MET A 50 45.88 5.77 -18.62
N THR A 51 46.75 4.96 -18.02
CA THR A 51 48.00 4.53 -18.69
C THR A 51 47.75 3.76 -19.98
N VAL A 52 46.80 2.83 -19.99
CA VAL A 52 46.46 2.03 -21.17
C VAL A 52 45.79 2.92 -22.23
N PHE A 53 45.01 3.92 -21.83
CA PHE A 53 44.46 4.93 -22.75
C PHE A 53 45.54 5.76 -23.43
N VAL A 54 46.56 6.22 -22.69
CA VAL A 54 47.70 6.96 -23.26
C VAL A 54 48.48 6.08 -24.23
N VAL A 55 48.74 4.81 -23.89
CA VAL A 55 49.43 3.87 -24.79
C VAL A 55 48.61 3.64 -26.05
N LEU A 56 47.29 3.57 -25.96
CA LEU A 56 46.40 3.44 -27.12
C LEU A 56 46.48 4.69 -28.03
N VAL A 57 46.41 5.89 -27.47
CA VAL A 57 46.55 7.15 -28.23
C VAL A 57 47.93 7.23 -28.90
N PHE A 58 48.99 6.82 -28.18
CA PHE A 58 50.34 6.75 -28.71
C PHE A 58 50.46 5.73 -29.88
N SER A 59 49.82 4.57 -29.75
CA SER A 59 49.77 3.56 -30.80
C SER A 59 49.07 4.10 -32.05
N LEU A 60 47.92 4.76 -31.91
CA LEU A 60 47.19 5.39 -33.02
C LEU A 60 48.01 6.50 -33.69
N TYR A 61 48.68 7.33 -32.90
CA TYR A 61 49.55 8.38 -33.43
C TYR A 61 50.73 7.82 -34.22
N SER A 62 51.35 6.75 -33.72
CA SER A 62 52.44 6.08 -34.43
C SER A 62 51.99 5.51 -35.78
N MET A 63 50.79 4.93 -35.83
CA MET A 63 50.20 4.41 -37.07
C MET A 63 49.85 5.50 -38.07
N ALA A 64 49.22 6.60 -37.63
CA ALA A 64 48.91 7.74 -38.49
C ALA A 64 50.18 8.37 -39.07
N LYS A 65 51.26 8.43 -38.26
CA LYS A 65 52.57 8.90 -38.70
C LYS A 65 53.21 7.97 -39.74
N ILE A 66 53.03 6.66 -39.61
CA ILE A 66 53.52 5.67 -40.59
C ILE A 66 52.71 5.76 -41.88
N GLN A 67 51.38 5.81 -41.81
CA GLN A 67 50.51 5.99 -42.99
C GLN A 67 50.83 7.27 -43.76
N ASN A 68 50.96 8.40 -43.06
CA ASN A 68 51.29 9.68 -43.72
C ASN A 68 52.65 9.60 -44.44
N ARG A 69 53.65 8.94 -43.85
CA ARG A 69 54.96 8.72 -44.50
C ARG A 69 54.90 7.77 -45.70
N THR A 70 54.06 6.73 -45.64
CA THR A 70 53.87 5.78 -46.75
C THR A 70 53.14 6.41 -47.92
N ILE A 71 52.16 7.29 -47.66
CA ILE A 71 51.45 8.07 -48.69
C ILE A 71 52.41 9.07 -49.36
N GLU A 72 53.32 9.68 -48.61
CA GLU A 72 54.37 10.59 -49.14
C GLU A 72 55.43 9.85 -49.98
N ALA A 73 55.73 8.58 -49.66
CA ALA A 73 56.79 7.80 -50.31
C ALA A 73 56.33 6.96 -51.52
N GLY A 74 55.02 6.85 -51.80
CA GLY A 74 54.47 6.28 -53.04
C GLY A 74 54.71 4.79 -53.32
N ALA A 75 55.44 4.06 -52.46
CA ALA A 75 55.76 2.65 -52.65
C ALA A 75 55.24 1.81 -51.48
N VAL A 76 54.21 0.99 -51.74
CA VAL A 76 53.62 0.10 -50.74
C VAL A 76 54.41 -1.21 -50.72
N ASN A 77 55.30 -1.37 -49.74
CA ASN A 77 56.07 -2.59 -49.56
C ASN A 77 55.14 -3.69 -49.00
N PRO A 78 55.05 -4.89 -49.61
CA PRO A 78 54.11 -5.93 -49.18
C PRO A 78 54.34 -6.41 -47.74
N THR A 79 55.57 -6.31 -47.23
CA THR A 79 55.93 -6.59 -45.83
C THR A 79 55.34 -5.56 -44.86
N ASP A 80 55.28 -4.28 -45.26
CA ASP A 80 54.74 -3.21 -44.44
C ASP A 80 53.21 -3.28 -44.33
N GLN A 81 52.54 -3.82 -45.35
CA GLN A 81 51.10 -4.06 -45.32
C GLN A 81 50.71 -5.07 -44.23
N VAL A 82 51.48 -6.15 -44.08
CA VAL A 82 51.23 -7.18 -43.06
C VAL A 82 51.56 -6.65 -41.65
N LEU A 83 52.65 -5.89 -41.53
CA LEU A 83 53.04 -5.28 -40.25
C LEU A 83 52.00 -4.22 -39.80
N MET A 84 51.50 -3.40 -40.72
CA MET A 84 50.45 -2.43 -40.45
C MET A 84 49.14 -3.13 -40.04
N ALA A 85 48.72 -4.18 -40.73
CA ALA A 85 47.51 -4.94 -40.38
C ALA A 85 47.62 -5.59 -38.99
N LYS A 86 48.79 -6.14 -38.65
CA LYS A 86 49.07 -6.68 -37.30
C LYS A 86 48.95 -5.61 -36.22
N HIS A 87 49.55 -4.44 -36.44
CA HIS A 87 49.53 -3.37 -35.45
C HIS A 87 48.14 -2.71 -35.33
N MET A 88 47.40 -2.64 -36.45
CA MET A 88 46.00 -2.19 -36.47
C MET A 88 45.11 -3.12 -35.66
N LEU A 89 45.29 -4.43 -35.86
CA LEU A 89 44.56 -5.44 -35.10
C LEU A 89 44.89 -5.32 -33.61
N GLU A 90 46.17 -5.21 -33.25
CA GLU A 90 46.61 -5.08 -31.86
C GLU A 90 46.06 -3.82 -31.17
N ALA A 91 46.09 -2.67 -31.85
CA ALA A 91 45.54 -1.42 -31.35
C ALA A 91 44.01 -1.48 -31.16
N SER A 92 43.30 -2.06 -32.14
CA SER A 92 41.84 -2.26 -32.03
C SER A 92 41.48 -3.19 -30.88
N LEU A 93 42.23 -4.29 -30.71
CA LEU A 93 42.04 -5.26 -29.64
C LEU A 93 42.32 -4.67 -28.26
N MET A 94 43.36 -3.84 -28.14
CA MET A 94 43.68 -3.08 -26.92
C MET A 94 42.59 -2.06 -26.57
N GLY A 95 42.00 -1.41 -27.57
CA GLY A 95 40.85 -0.52 -27.39
C GLY A 95 39.59 -1.26 -26.96
N PHE A 96 39.36 -2.45 -27.50
CA PHE A 96 38.24 -3.29 -27.12
C PHE A 96 38.34 -3.77 -25.66
N LEU A 97 39.53 -4.19 -25.22
CA LEU A 97 39.80 -4.54 -23.81
C LEU A 97 39.53 -3.36 -22.86
N LEU A 98 40.00 -2.17 -23.21
CA LEU A 98 39.72 -0.97 -22.44
C LEU A 98 38.21 -0.72 -22.31
N PHE A 99 37.49 -0.84 -23.42
CA PHE A 99 36.05 -0.67 -23.45
C PHE A 99 35.32 -1.70 -22.57
N LEU A 100 35.68 -2.98 -22.68
CA LEU A 100 35.10 -4.05 -21.85
C LEU A 100 35.41 -3.87 -20.37
N SER A 101 36.64 -3.54 -20.02
CA SER A 101 37.05 -3.22 -18.65
C SER A 101 36.24 -2.05 -18.06
N LEU A 102 35.98 -0.99 -18.83
CA LEU A 102 35.11 0.13 -18.41
C LEU A 102 33.64 -0.29 -18.27
N MET A 103 33.14 -1.13 -19.17
CA MET A 103 31.78 -1.65 -19.10
C MET A 103 31.59 -2.51 -17.83
N ILE A 104 32.58 -3.33 -17.48
CA ILE A 104 32.60 -4.10 -16.22
C ILE A 104 32.63 -3.16 -15.01
N ASP A 105 33.37 -2.04 -15.08
CA ASP A 105 33.39 -1.04 -14.02
C ASP A 105 32.02 -0.41 -13.77
N ARG A 106 31.35 0.02 -14.84
CA ARG A 106 29.97 0.54 -14.80
C ARG A 106 28.98 -0.50 -14.28
N LEU A 107 29.03 -1.73 -14.79
CA LEU A 107 28.15 -2.82 -14.33
C LEU A 107 28.34 -3.10 -12.84
N HIS A 108 29.59 -3.09 -12.36
CA HIS A 108 29.87 -3.26 -10.94
C HIS A 108 29.27 -2.15 -10.07
N HIS A 109 29.35 -0.89 -10.53
CA HIS A 109 28.72 0.24 -9.84
C HIS A 109 27.20 0.07 -9.74
N TYR A 110 26.53 -0.27 -10.84
CA TYR A 110 25.09 -0.57 -10.84
C TYR A 110 24.72 -1.72 -9.89
N ILE A 111 25.53 -2.78 -9.86
CA ILE A 111 25.31 -3.91 -8.96
C ILE A 111 25.44 -3.50 -7.48
N ARG A 112 26.37 -2.59 -7.17
CA ARG A 112 26.57 -2.08 -5.81
C ARG A 112 25.38 -1.26 -5.35
N GLU A 113 24.86 -0.37 -6.21
CA GLU A 113 23.65 0.41 -5.91
C GLU A 113 22.43 -0.49 -5.69
N LEU A 114 22.21 -1.48 -6.56
CA LEU A 114 21.12 -2.46 -6.41
C LEU A 114 21.23 -3.26 -5.10
N ARG A 115 22.45 -3.57 -4.64
CA ARG A 115 22.67 -4.24 -3.34
C ARG A 115 22.37 -3.32 -2.15
N LEU A 116 22.78 -2.07 -2.21
CA LEU A 116 22.48 -1.10 -1.16
C LEU A 116 20.97 -0.93 -1.04
N LEU A 117 20.28 -0.77 -2.17
CA LEU A 117 18.83 -0.64 -2.21
C LEU A 117 18.10 -1.90 -1.71
N ARG A 118 18.61 -3.08 -2.03
CA ARG A 118 18.07 -4.34 -1.48
C ARG A 118 18.29 -4.44 0.03
N LYS A 119 19.45 -4.03 0.54
CA LYS A 119 19.74 -4.05 1.98
C LYS A 119 18.88 -3.05 2.75
N THR A 120 18.66 -1.86 2.22
CA THR A 120 17.76 -0.87 2.85
C THR A 120 16.31 -1.35 2.81
N MET A 121 15.88 -1.97 1.71
CA MET A 121 14.55 -2.60 1.62
C MET A 121 14.39 -3.79 2.58
N GLU A 122 15.39 -4.66 2.70
CA GLU A 122 15.36 -5.79 3.65
C GLU A 122 15.39 -5.30 5.11
N ALA A 123 16.14 -4.24 5.40
CA ALA A 123 16.15 -3.61 6.73
C ALA A 123 14.80 -2.95 7.04
N ALA A 124 14.21 -2.20 6.10
CA ALA A 124 12.89 -1.61 6.23
C ALA A 124 11.81 -2.70 6.41
N LYS A 125 11.88 -3.80 5.64
CA LYS A 125 10.95 -4.94 5.78
C LYS A 125 11.09 -5.64 7.14
N LYS A 126 12.31 -5.77 7.68
CA LYS A 126 12.53 -6.32 9.02
C LYS A 126 12.02 -5.39 10.12
N GLN A 127 12.22 -4.09 9.97
CA GLN A 127 11.68 -3.09 10.91
C GLN A 127 10.14 -3.09 10.91
N ASN A 128 9.51 -3.17 9.73
CA ASN A 128 8.06 -3.23 9.62
C ASN A 128 7.50 -4.52 10.25
N LYS A 129 8.12 -5.67 9.95
CA LYS A 129 7.68 -6.96 10.50
C LYS A 129 7.81 -7.02 12.03
N GLY A 130 8.85 -6.40 12.60
CA GLY A 130 9.02 -6.30 14.06
C GLY A 130 8.05 -5.33 14.73
N HIS A 131 7.50 -4.35 14.01
CA HIS A 131 6.51 -3.41 14.52
C HIS A 131 5.07 -3.94 14.37
N GLU A 132 4.78 -4.69 13.31
CA GLU A 132 3.45 -5.24 13.01
C GLU A 132 3.10 -6.46 13.89
N ASP A 133 4.03 -7.39 14.16
CA ASP A 133 3.71 -8.61 14.93
C ASP A 133 3.39 -8.34 16.42
N GLY A 134 4.02 -7.32 17.01
CA GLY A 134 3.81 -6.98 18.43
C GLY A 134 2.55 -6.15 18.66
N LYS A 135 2.35 -5.09 17.87
CA LYS A 135 1.18 -4.20 18.03
C LYS A 135 -0.12 -4.84 17.58
N ASN A 136 -0.13 -5.55 16.44
CA ASN A 136 -1.38 -6.12 15.94
C ASN A 136 -1.86 -7.27 16.83
N ALA A 137 -0.98 -8.06 17.44
CA ALA A 137 -1.41 -9.16 18.32
C ALA A 137 -2.04 -8.62 19.61
N GLU A 138 -1.43 -7.63 20.26
CA GLU A 138 -1.97 -7.00 21.46
C GLU A 138 -3.27 -6.24 21.15
N GLU A 139 -3.29 -5.42 20.11
CA GLU A 139 -4.49 -4.67 19.70
C GLU A 139 -5.65 -5.61 19.34
N LEU A 140 -5.41 -6.71 18.62
CA LEU A 140 -6.45 -7.67 18.24
C LEU A 140 -7.03 -8.39 19.46
N THR A 141 -6.21 -8.76 20.45
CA THR A 141 -6.71 -9.36 21.70
C THR A 141 -7.54 -8.39 22.54
N THR A 142 -7.14 -7.12 22.63
CA THR A 142 -7.92 -6.09 23.34
C THR A 142 -9.25 -5.81 22.63
N LEU A 143 -9.24 -5.74 21.30
CA LEU A 143 -10.43 -5.48 20.50
C LEU A 143 -11.41 -6.66 20.54
N GLU A 144 -10.90 -7.90 20.60
CA GLU A 144 -11.71 -9.10 20.80
C GLU A 144 -12.37 -9.12 22.19
N GLN A 145 -11.63 -8.73 23.23
CA GLN A 145 -12.18 -8.58 24.59
C GLN A 145 -13.24 -7.48 24.66
N ASP A 146 -13.02 -6.33 24.01
CA ASP A 146 -13.99 -5.25 23.92
C ASP A 146 -15.24 -5.65 23.13
N MET A 147 -15.10 -6.40 22.04
CA MET A 147 -16.24 -6.95 21.30
C MET A 147 -17.07 -7.90 22.16
N ALA A 148 -16.44 -8.76 22.97
CA ALA A 148 -17.14 -9.66 23.87
C ALA A 148 -17.91 -8.89 24.96
N THR A 149 -17.32 -7.84 25.55
CA THR A 149 -17.98 -7.01 26.56
C THR A 149 -19.13 -6.18 25.97
N LEU A 150 -18.94 -5.57 24.80
CA LEU A 150 -20.00 -4.84 24.09
C LEU A 150 -21.16 -5.76 23.73
N ARG A 151 -20.89 -6.97 23.23
CA ARG A 151 -21.94 -7.95 22.90
C ARG A 151 -22.73 -8.37 24.13
N GLY A 152 -22.08 -8.51 25.28
CA GLY A 152 -22.75 -8.74 26.57
C GLY A 152 -23.67 -7.59 26.97
N ARG A 153 -23.22 -6.33 26.81
CA ARG A 153 -24.03 -5.14 27.09
C ARG A 153 -25.22 -5.00 26.15
N ILE A 154 -25.04 -5.26 24.86
CA ILE A 154 -26.12 -5.25 23.86
C ILE A 154 -27.20 -6.25 24.26
N LYS A 155 -26.83 -7.49 24.58
CA LYS A 155 -27.80 -8.52 25.00
C LYS A 155 -28.53 -8.14 26.29
N LYS A 156 -27.84 -7.51 27.24
CA LYS A 156 -28.47 -7.01 28.47
C LYS A 156 -29.47 -5.89 28.17
N LEU A 157 -29.08 -4.90 27.36
CA LEU A 157 -29.96 -3.79 26.97
C LEU A 157 -31.17 -4.26 26.16
N GLU A 158 -30.99 -5.26 25.30
CA GLU A 158 -32.07 -5.89 24.53
C GLU A 158 -33.12 -6.49 25.47
N SER A 159 -32.70 -7.28 26.47
CA SER A 159 -33.62 -7.82 27.47
C SER A 159 -34.30 -6.73 28.32
N GLU A 160 -33.60 -5.65 28.64
CA GLU A 160 -34.18 -4.52 29.36
C GLU A 160 -35.21 -3.76 28.52
N CYS A 161 -34.97 -3.57 27.22
CA CYS A 161 -35.94 -3.00 26.29
C CYS A 161 -37.17 -3.89 26.12
N GLU A 162 -36.99 -5.20 26.02
CA GLU A 162 -38.10 -6.15 25.88
C GLU A 162 -39.00 -6.14 27.12
N THR A 163 -38.41 -6.17 28.32
CA THR A 163 -39.16 -6.06 29.59
C THR A 163 -39.89 -4.73 29.71
N LYS A 164 -39.22 -3.60 29.46
CA LYS A 164 -39.85 -2.26 29.48
C LYS A 164 -40.96 -2.10 28.45
N THR A 165 -40.83 -2.74 27.28
CA THR A 165 -41.88 -2.73 26.27
C THR A 165 -43.10 -3.54 26.72
N GLY A 166 -42.88 -4.67 27.41
CA GLY A 166 -43.96 -5.43 28.06
C GLY A 166 -44.67 -4.62 29.13
N ASP A 167 -43.92 -3.97 30.02
CA ASP A 167 -44.46 -3.12 31.08
C ASP A 167 -45.24 -1.92 30.52
N ALA A 168 -44.72 -1.28 29.47
CA ALA A 168 -45.39 -0.18 28.78
C ALA A 168 -46.73 -0.62 28.17
N LYS A 169 -46.77 -1.77 27.49
CA LYS A 169 -48.01 -2.34 26.94
C LYS A 169 -49.02 -2.70 28.03
N ALA A 170 -48.54 -3.26 29.15
CA ALA A 170 -49.40 -3.57 30.29
C ALA A 170 -49.97 -2.30 30.94
N ALA A 171 -49.18 -1.23 31.02
CA ALA A 171 -49.63 0.07 31.49
C ALA A 171 -50.63 0.72 30.51
N GLU A 172 -50.37 0.66 29.21
CA GLU A 172 -51.26 1.16 28.16
C GLU A 172 -52.63 0.46 28.20
N ALA A 173 -52.65 -0.87 28.32
CA ALA A 173 -53.89 -1.63 28.47
C ALA A 173 -54.69 -1.22 29.73
N LYS A 174 -54.01 -0.92 30.84
CA LYS A 174 -54.65 -0.40 32.06
C LYS A 174 -55.23 0.99 31.85
N VAL A 175 -54.50 1.88 31.19
CA VAL A 175 -54.97 3.23 30.86
C VAL A 175 -56.17 3.16 29.93
N GLU A 176 -56.15 2.29 28.92
CA GLU A 176 -57.27 2.11 27.99
C GLU A 176 -58.51 1.53 28.69
N ALA A 177 -58.33 0.58 29.61
CA ALA A 177 -59.42 0.05 30.42
C ALA A 177 -60.05 1.13 31.32
N LEU A 178 -59.22 1.94 32.00
CA LEU A 178 -59.69 3.09 32.79
C LEU A 178 -60.39 4.13 31.93
N ARG A 179 -59.87 4.39 30.72
CA ARG A 179 -60.49 5.31 29.75
C ARG A 179 -61.90 4.83 29.39
N LYS A 180 -62.06 3.55 29.03
CA LYS A 180 -63.37 2.94 28.74
C LYS A 180 -64.32 3.00 29.93
N GLN A 181 -63.81 2.74 31.14
CA GLN A 181 -64.60 2.88 32.37
C GLN A 181 -65.08 4.32 32.56
N SER A 182 -64.21 5.31 32.37
CA SER A 182 -64.56 6.73 32.50
C SER A 182 -65.55 7.19 31.43
N GLU A 183 -65.46 6.70 30.20
CA GLU A 183 -66.43 6.96 29.13
C GLU A 183 -67.80 6.37 29.46
N GLY A 184 -67.83 5.15 30.02
CA GLY A 184 -69.08 4.53 30.50
C GLY A 184 -69.75 5.36 31.59
N LEU A 185 -69.00 5.79 32.60
CA LEU A 185 -69.50 6.65 33.67
C LEU A 185 -70.01 8.00 33.15
N LEU A 186 -69.36 8.57 32.14
CA LEU A 186 -69.79 9.82 31.52
C LEU A 186 -71.14 9.66 30.81
N MET A 187 -71.33 8.55 30.07
CA MET A 187 -72.63 8.27 29.45
C MET A 187 -73.75 8.04 30.46
N GLU A 188 -73.46 7.34 31.57
CA GLU A 188 -74.42 7.19 32.67
C GLU A 188 -74.79 8.53 33.30
N TYR A 189 -73.79 9.41 33.47
CA TYR A 189 -74.01 10.76 33.99
C TYR A 189 -74.91 11.60 33.06
N ASP A 190 -74.64 11.60 31.75
CA ASP A 190 -75.46 12.30 30.76
C ASP A 190 -76.90 11.78 30.74
N HIS A 191 -77.08 10.45 30.80
CA HIS A 191 -78.41 9.84 30.85
C HIS A 191 -79.18 10.22 32.13
N LEU A 192 -78.53 10.18 33.30
CA LEU A 192 -79.13 10.61 34.57
C LEU A 192 -79.51 12.10 34.56
N LEU A 193 -78.72 12.93 33.89
CA LEU A 193 -78.97 14.35 33.75
C LEU A 193 -80.20 14.61 32.88
N GLU A 194 -80.35 13.87 31.78
CA GLU A 194 -81.54 13.89 30.92
C GLU A 194 -82.79 13.40 31.67
N GLU A 195 -82.68 12.31 32.44
CA GLU A 195 -83.79 11.80 33.26
C GLU A 195 -84.19 12.82 34.35
N ASN A 196 -83.22 13.46 35.01
CA ASN A 196 -83.49 14.53 35.97
C ASN A 196 -84.19 15.73 35.32
N GLN A 197 -83.80 16.13 34.11
CA GLN A 197 -84.48 17.19 33.37
C GLN A 197 -85.91 16.77 32.99
N ASN A 198 -86.10 15.54 32.53
CA ASN A 198 -87.42 15.02 32.19
C ASN A 198 -88.34 14.97 33.42
N LEU A 199 -87.84 14.51 34.57
CA LEU A 199 -88.57 14.52 35.84
C LEU A 199 -88.94 15.94 36.27
N ARG A 200 -88.02 16.91 36.12
CA ARG A 200 -88.31 18.33 36.37
C ARG A 200 -89.41 18.87 35.46
N ASN A 201 -89.34 18.58 34.16
CA ASN A 201 -90.35 18.97 33.19
C ASN A 201 -91.72 18.33 33.49
N GLN A 202 -91.73 17.06 33.92
CA GLN A 202 -92.96 16.39 34.36
C GLN A 202 -93.56 17.08 35.59
N LEU A 203 -92.73 17.41 36.59
CA LEU A 203 -93.17 18.14 37.78
C LEU A 203 -93.75 19.51 37.43
N GLU A 204 -93.07 20.27 36.57
CA GLU A 204 -93.56 21.57 36.09
C GLU A 204 -94.87 21.45 35.33
N SER A 205 -95.02 20.41 34.49
CA SER A 205 -96.28 20.15 33.80
C SER A 205 -97.43 19.80 34.75
N ILE A 206 -97.15 19.08 35.84
CA ILE A 206 -98.14 18.75 36.87
C ILE A 206 -98.53 20.01 37.65
N ASP A 207 -97.57 20.86 38.02
CA ASP A 207 -97.79 22.12 38.72
C ASP A 207 -98.63 23.11 37.88
N GLN A 208 -98.35 23.21 36.58
CA GLN A 208 -99.15 24.00 35.63
C GLN A 208 -100.58 23.45 35.47
N ASN A 209 -100.75 22.13 35.39
CA ASN A 209 -102.07 21.49 35.34
C ASN A 209 -102.87 21.70 36.63
N LEU A 210 -102.20 21.65 37.80
CA LEU A 210 -102.82 21.94 39.10
C LEU A 210 -103.29 23.39 39.17
N SER A 211 -102.44 24.33 38.75
CA SER A 211 -102.75 25.77 38.66
C SER A 211 -103.88 26.08 37.68
N GLN A 212 -103.97 25.38 36.54
CA GLN A 212 -105.11 25.48 35.63
C GLN A 212 -106.41 24.90 36.22
N SER A 213 -106.31 23.87 37.06
CA SER A 213 -107.49 23.28 37.73
C SER A 213 -108.05 24.16 38.85
N ASP A 214 -107.19 24.89 39.56
CA ASP A 214 -107.60 25.86 40.58
C ASP A 214 -108.24 27.11 39.95
N ASN A 215 -107.71 27.60 38.82
CA ASN A 215 -108.34 28.71 38.08
C ASN A 215 -109.68 28.35 37.43
N LYS A 216 -109.97 27.06 37.21
CA LYS A 216 -111.27 26.61 36.67
C LYS A 216 -112.36 26.46 37.74
N LYS A 217 -112.01 26.60 39.03
CA LYS A 217 -112.97 26.63 40.15
C LYS A 217 -113.34 28.04 40.62
N SER A 218 -112.73 29.08 40.06
CA SER A 218 -113.05 30.47 40.35
C SER A 218 -113.41 31.23 39.07
N ILE A 219 -114.66 31.07 38.60
CA ILE A 219 -115.53 32.06 37.94
C ILE A 219 -116.86 31.34 37.63
#